data_AF-A0A2A2KVF5-F1
#
_entry.id   AF-A0A2A2KVF5-F1
#
_cell.length_a   1.000
_cell.length_b   1.000
_cell.length_c   1.000
_cell.angle_alpha   90.00
_cell.angle_beta   90.00
_cell.angle_gamma   90.00
#
_symmetry.space_group_name_H-M   'P 1'
#
loop_
_entity.id
_entity.type
_entity.pdbx_description
1 polymer ?
#
loop_
_entity_poly.entity_id
_entity_poly.type
_entity_poly.pdbx_seq_one_letter_code
_entity_poly.pdbx_strand_id
1 'polypeptide(L)'
;MELGRWMKDLTTAGRQTWMRMEWKTIKLSDCKCPPDPPKLETNVWTEITSPNYPQVYCPNMNCQYFLTAPAGYQIIMNFTNFDTEAFEDRLAIFKGRNVTQKHQELYHGRIYFNSLLRFDNDTVTLLFVSDYSNQRSGFRILASCEPMYDNGFSSTHFIFSGMFLIMVLLASLGAVMFVNRHRLLPSRFFRNPVYIPTVVYSEGYQADEPTARVY
;
A
#
# COMPACT_ATOMS: atom_id res chain seq x y z
N MET A 1 -28.47 4.34 42.56
CA MET A 1 -27.77 5.19 43.55
C MET A 1 -26.35 5.33 43.06
N GLU A 2 -25.94 6.52 42.69
CA GLU A 2 -24.52 6.83 42.44
C GLU A 2 -23.85 6.90 43.81
N LEU A 3 -22.89 6.01 44.05
CA LEU A 3 -22.10 6.04 45.27
C LEU A 3 -20.76 6.68 44.89
N GLY A 4 -20.33 7.67 45.64
CA GLY A 4 -19.06 8.36 45.39
C GLY A 4 -18.26 8.58 46.66
N ARG A 5 -16.93 8.63 46.54
CA ARG A 5 -16.00 8.93 47.64
C ARG A 5 -15.01 10.00 47.18
N TRP A 6 -14.80 11.01 48.04
CA TRP A 6 -13.73 11.97 47.88
C TRP A 6 -12.40 11.35 48.31
N MET A 7 -11.37 11.56 47.51
CA MET A 7 -10.00 11.15 47.81
C MET A 7 -9.05 12.33 47.61
N LYS A 8 -7.99 12.36 48.42
CA LYS A 8 -6.95 13.39 48.31
C LYS A 8 -6.07 13.06 47.12
N ASP A 9 -5.85 14.03 46.25
CA ASP A 9 -4.90 13.91 45.16
C ASP A 9 -3.49 14.15 45.69
N LEU A 10 -2.62 13.15 45.49
CA LEU A 10 -1.25 13.12 46.00
C LEU A 10 -0.23 13.57 44.94
N THR A 11 -0.68 13.91 43.72
CA THR A 11 0.19 14.22 42.59
C THR A 11 0.59 15.69 42.51
N THR A 12 -0.15 16.59 43.18
CA THR A 12 0.16 18.02 43.22
C THR A 12 0.95 18.35 44.49
N ALA A 13 2.28 18.38 44.36
CA ALA A 13 3.17 18.82 45.42
C ALA A 13 2.82 20.26 45.85
N GLY A 14 2.19 20.40 47.03
CA GLY A 14 1.90 21.69 47.66
C GLY A 14 0.49 22.25 47.48
N ARG A 15 -0.41 21.61 46.72
CA ARG A 15 -1.82 22.03 46.60
C ARG A 15 -2.72 20.87 46.99
N GLN A 16 -3.54 21.03 48.05
CA GLN A 16 -4.50 20.00 48.44
C GLN A 16 -5.67 19.99 47.45
N THR A 17 -5.56 19.21 46.38
CA THR A 17 -6.68 18.92 45.48
C THR A 17 -7.40 17.65 45.93
N TRP A 18 -8.69 17.58 45.62
CA TRP A 18 -9.55 16.44 45.94
C TRP A 18 -10.14 15.90 44.64
N MET A 19 -10.09 14.58 44.45
CA MET A 19 -10.77 13.88 43.37
C MET A 19 -12.01 13.17 43.90
N ARG A 20 -13.09 13.16 43.14
CA ARG A 20 -14.29 12.37 43.46
C ARG A 20 -14.30 11.14 42.56
N MET A 21 -14.22 9.95 43.16
CA MET A 21 -14.53 8.72 42.43
C MET A 21 -16.03 8.47 42.54
N GLU A 22 -16.67 8.17 41.41
CA GLU A 22 -18.07 7.80 41.32
C GLU A 22 -18.16 6.40 40.72
N TRP A 23 -19.04 5.57 41.31
CA TRP A 23 -19.27 4.20 40.87
C TRP A 23 -20.73 4.08 40.46
N LYS A 24 -20.96 3.55 39.26
CA LYS A 24 -22.28 3.24 38.75
C LYS A 24 -22.34 1.75 38.45
N THR A 25 -23.37 1.07 38.96
CA THR A 25 -23.63 -0.30 38.54
C THR A 25 -24.06 -0.31 37.09
N ILE A 26 -23.43 -1.15 36.27
CA ILE A 26 -23.85 -1.37 34.89
C ILE A 26 -25.19 -2.10 34.95
N LYS A 27 -26.26 -1.44 34.54
CA LYS A 27 -27.55 -2.10 34.41
C LYS A 27 -27.53 -2.91 33.13
N LEU A 28 -28.03 -4.14 33.17
CA LEU A 28 -28.15 -4.97 31.97
C LEU A 28 -29.02 -4.31 30.88
N SER A 29 -29.96 -3.43 31.24
CA SER A 29 -30.75 -2.64 30.28
C SER A 29 -29.94 -1.59 29.51
N ASP A 30 -28.78 -1.20 30.04
CA ASP A 30 -27.88 -0.25 29.39
C ASP A 30 -26.93 -0.97 28.40
N CYS A 31 -26.91 -2.31 28.43
CA CYS A 31 -26.12 -3.13 27.52
C CYS A 31 -26.77 -3.20 26.14
N LYS A 32 -26.40 -2.26 25.29
CA LYS A 32 -26.79 -2.21 23.88
C LYS A 32 -25.54 -2.17 23.01
N CYS A 33 -25.62 -2.81 21.85
CA CYS A 33 -24.60 -2.61 20.84
C CYS A 33 -24.57 -1.13 20.46
N PRO A 34 -23.38 -0.53 20.30
CA PRO A 34 -23.25 0.79 19.72
C PRO A 34 -23.96 0.81 18.35
N PRO A 35 -24.55 1.94 17.97
CA PRO A 35 -25.10 2.08 16.63
C PRO A 35 -24.00 1.83 15.60
N ASP A 36 -24.41 1.39 14.41
CA ASP A 36 -23.48 1.29 13.30
C ASP A 36 -22.77 2.64 13.10
N PRO A 37 -21.44 2.61 12.90
CA PRO A 37 -20.72 3.83 12.59
C PRO A 37 -21.25 4.42 11.27
N PRO A 38 -21.18 5.75 11.11
CA PRO A 38 -21.47 6.36 9.83
C PRO A 38 -20.51 5.81 8.76
N LYS A 39 -20.88 5.98 7.48
CA LYS A 39 -20.00 5.65 6.36
C LYS A 39 -18.61 6.26 6.58
N LEU A 40 -17.58 5.48 6.30
CA LEU A 40 -16.21 5.92 6.52
C LEU A 40 -15.84 7.01 5.51
N GLU A 41 -15.23 8.08 6.03
CA GLU A 41 -14.72 9.20 5.24
C GLU A 41 -13.20 9.21 5.23
N THR A 42 -12.64 9.77 4.17
CA THR A 42 -11.19 9.85 3.98
C THR A 42 -10.60 10.90 4.91
N ASN A 43 -9.41 10.61 5.46
CA ASN A 43 -8.72 11.48 6.44
C ASN A 43 -9.50 11.74 7.74
N VAL A 44 -10.61 11.03 7.98
CA VAL A 44 -11.38 11.07 9.22
C VAL A 44 -11.28 9.71 9.88
N TRP A 45 -10.88 9.71 11.16
CA TRP A 45 -10.85 8.50 11.97
C TRP A 45 -12.15 8.37 12.76
N THR A 46 -12.93 7.34 12.46
CA THR A 46 -14.15 6.99 13.17
C THR A 46 -13.83 6.01 14.28
N GLU A 47 -14.28 6.33 15.49
CA GLU A 47 -14.08 5.48 16.66
C GLU A 47 -15.15 4.39 16.74
N ILE A 48 -14.70 3.15 16.95
CA ILE A 48 -15.55 1.97 17.14
C ILE A 48 -15.09 1.28 18.42
N THR A 49 -16.02 1.05 19.32
CA THR A 49 -15.72 0.49 20.64
C THR A 49 -16.59 -0.70 20.97
N SER A 50 -16.13 -1.53 21.89
CA SER A 50 -17.00 -2.49 22.55
C SER A 50 -18.15 -1.79 23.28
N PRO A 51 -19.30 -2.46 23.50
CA PRO A 51 -20.36 -1.93 24.34
C PRO A 51 -19.82 -1.49 25.70
N ASN A 52 -20.25 -0.33 26.20
CA ASN A 52 -19.85 0.20 27.52
C ASN A 52 -18.38 0.65 27.68
N TYR A 53 -17.57 0.67 26.61
CA TYR A 53 -16.22 1.25 26.65
C TYR A 53 -16.26 2.73 27.12
N PRO A 54 -15.30 3.22 27.94
CA PRO A 54 -14.05 2.58 28.38
C PRO A 54 -14.17 1.68 29.62
N GLN A 55 -15.40 1.47 30.12
CA GLN A 55 -15.63 0.48 31.18
C GLN A 55 -15.60 -0.93 30.60
N VAL A 56 -15.68 -1.93 31.47
CA VAL A 56 -15.75 -3.33 31.02
C VAL A 56 -16.95 -3.55 30.11
N TYR A 57 -16.78 -4.37 29.07
CA TYR A 57 -17.87 -4.63 28.14
C TYR A 57 -19.01 -5.41 28.79
N CYS A 58 -20.17 -5.39 28.14
CA CYS A 58 -21.35 -6.09 28.65
C CYS A 58 -21.29 -7.61 28.41
N PRO A 59 -21.90 -8.43 29.29
CA PRO A 59 -22.09 -9.86 29.06
C PRO A 59 -23.07 -10.14 27.92
N ASN A 60 -22.98 -11.33 27.32
CA ASN A 60 -23.93 -11.90 26.37
C ASN A 60 -24.19 -11.01 25.15
N MET A 61 -23.17 -10.31 24.67
CA MET A 61 -23.30 -9.42 23.53
C MET A 61 -23.20 -10.19 22.22
N ASN A 62 -23.93 -9.73 21.22
CA ASN A 62 -23.81 -10.17 19.84
C ASN A 62 -23.96 -8.93 18.94
N CYS A 63 -22.85 -8.22 18.77
CA CYS A 63 -22.81 -6.93 18.08
C CYS A 63 -22.16 -7.05 16.72
N GLN A 64 -22.83 -6.52 15.70
CA GLN A 64 -22.30 -6.39 14.36
C GLN A 64 -22.11 -4.91 14.05
N TYR A 65 -20.96 -4.57 13.48
CA TYR A 65 -20.63 -3.22 13.04
C TYR A 65 -20.34 -3.28 11.55
N PHE A 66 -21.10 -2.54 10.76
CA PHE A 66 -20.91 -2.47 9.31
C PHE A 66 -20.09 -1.26 8.91
N LEU A 67 -18.85 -1.50 8.48
CA LEU A 67 -17.97 -0.48 7.96
C LEU A 67 -18.11 -0.43 6.44
N THR A 68 -18.44 0.74 5.90
CA THR A 68 -18.55 0.94 4.44
C THR A 68 -17.76 2.16 4.04
N ALA A 69 -16.77 1.95 3.17
CA ALA A 69 -16.01 2.97 2.48
C ALA A 69 -16.62 3.28 1.11
N PRO A 70 -16.25 4.41 0.48
CA PRO A 70 -16.59 4.69 -0.91
C PRO A 70 -16.01 3.64 -1.87
N ALA A 71 -16.62 3.48 -3.05
CA ALA A 71 -16.10 2.57 -4.06
C ALA A 71 -14.66 2.97 -4.50
N GLY A 72 -13.78 1.98 -4.63
CA GLY A 72 -12.36 2.19 -4.96
C GLY A 72 -11.48 2.57 -3.76
N TYR A 73 -12.01 2.47 -2.54
CA TYR A 73 -11.27 2.68 -1.29
C TYR A 73 -11.12 1.37 -0.51
N GLN A 74 -10.01 1.27 0.22
CA GLN A 74 -9.78 0.21 1.20
C GLN A 74 -10.02 0.74 2.62
N ILE A 75 -10.44 -0.16 3.50
CA ILE A 75 -10.66 0.16 4.92
C ILE A 75 -9.37 -0.05 5.69
N ILE A 76 -9.01 0.93 6.51
CA ILE A 76 -7.86 0.87 7.41
C ILE A 76 -8.30 0.95 8.86
N MET A 77 -7.73 0.10 9.71
CA MET A 77 -8.08 0.05 11.13
C MET A 77 -6.83 0.11 12.00
N ASN A 78 -6.91 0.95 13.03
CA ASN A 78 -5.92 1.07 14.08
C ASN A 78 -6.51 0.60 15.42
N PHE A 79 -6.03 -0.52 15.92
CA PHE A 79 -6.43 -1.06 17.22
C PHE A 79 -5.62 -0.38 18.33
N THR A 80 -6.25 0.55 19.04
CA THR A 80 -5.58 1.30 20.12
C THR A 80 -5.67 0.61 21.48
N ASN A 81 -6.68 -0.25 21.66
CA ASN A 81 -6.83 -1.12 22.83
C ASN A 81 -7.57 -2.40 22.42
N PHE A 82 -7.12 -3.54 22.93
CA PHE A 82 -7.80 -4.83 22.76
C PHE A 82 -7.50 -5.76 23.95
N ASP A 83 -8.52 -6.01 24.75
CA ASP A 83 -8.49 -6.92 25.88
C ASP A 83 -9.87 -7.53 26.08
N THR A 84 -10.00 -8.82 25.75
CA THR A 84 -11.22 -9.62 25.89
C THR A 84 -10.91 -10.88 26.68
N GLU A 85 -11.92 -11.58 27.19
CA GLU A 85 -11.68 -12.92 27.73
C GLU A 85 -11.04 -13.82 26.66
N ALA A 86 -9.99 -14.53 27.06
CA ALA A 86 -9.30 -15.43 26.12
C ALA A 86 -10.15 -16.67 25.86
N PHE A 87 -10.24 -17.07 24.58
CA PHE A 87 -10.91 -18.28 24.09
C PHE A 87 -12.44 -18.27 24.11
N GLU A 88 -13.07 -17.53 25.02
CA GLU A 88 -14.54 -17.41 25.12
C GLU A 88 -15.07 -16.22 24.31
N ASP A 89 -14.57 -15.02 24.60
CA ASP A 89 -15.01 -13.78 23.97
C ASP A 89 -14.17 -13.45 22.74
N ARG A 90 -14.84 -13.01 21.67
CA ARG A 90 -14.17 -12.87 20.37
C ARG A 90 -14.67 -11.72 19.52
N LEU A 91 -13.72 -11.10 18.83
CA LEU A 91 -13.97 -10.19 17.72
C LEU A 91 -13.54 -10.86 16.41
N ALA A 92 -14.51 -11.16 15.56
CA ALA A 92 -14.27 -11.68 14.22
C ALA A 92 -14.43 -10.56 13.18
N ILE A 93 -13.56 -10.56 12.17
CA ILE A 93 -13.58 -9.60 11.07
C ILE A 93 -13.88 -10.32 9.76
N PHE A 94 -14.90 -9.87 9.05
CA PHE A 94 -15.37 -10.45 7.78
C PHE A 94 -15.21 -9.44 6.65
N LYS A 95 -14.80 -9.94 5.48
CA LYS A 95 -14.87 -9.17 4.23
C LYS A 95 -16.33 -9.12 3.76
N GLY A 96 -16.85 -7.93 3.50
CA GLY A 96 -18.24 -7.71 3.11
C GLY A 96 -19.23 -7.80 4.27
N ARG A 97 -20.52 -7.91 3.92
CA ARG A 97 -21.64 -7.97 4.88
C ARG A 97 -21.97 -9.37 5.40
N ASN A 98 -21.45 -10.40 4.75
CA ASN A 98 -21.85 -11.76 5.05
C ASN A 98 -20.94 -12.40 6.12
N VAL A 99 -21.47 -12.56 7.32
CA VAL A 99 -20.79 -13.20 8.46
C VAL A 99 -20.86 -14.74 8.44
N THR A 100 -21.52 -15.35 7.46
CA THR A 100 -21.55 -16.83 7.31
C THR A 100 -20.34 -17.38 6.58
N GLN A 101 -19.54 -16.52 5.94
CA GLN A 101 -18.31 -16.92 5.26
C GLN A 101 -17.17 -17.09 6.25
N LYS A 102 -16.03 -17.67 5.81
CA LYS A 102 -14.84 -17.75 6.65
C LYS A 102 -14.41 -16.33 7.05
N HIS A 103 -14.27 -16.08 8.35
CA HIS A 103 -13.72 -14.82 8.86
C HIS A 103 -12.28 -14.65 8.36
N GLN A 104 -11.88 -13.41 8.11
CA GLN A 104 -10.51 -13.10 7.75
C GLN A 104 -9.61 -13.14 8.99
N GLU A 105 -10.07 -12.51 10.07
CA GLU A 105 -9.33 -12.42 11.33
C GLU A 105 -10.25 -12.77 12.50
N LEU A 106 -9.65 -13.34 13.55
CA LEU A 106 -10.32 -13.68 14.81
C LEU A 106 -9.40 -13.31 15.97
N TYR A 107 -9.85 -12.40 16.81
CA TYR A 107 -9.10 -11.90 17.96
C TYR A 107 -9.82 -12.22 19.27
N HIS A 108 -9.04 -12.63 20.28
CA HIS A 108 -9.49 -12.87 21.64
C HIS A 108 -8.31 -12.68 22.61
N GLY A 109 -8.59 -12.54 23.90
CA GLY A 109 -7.55 -12.26 24.89
C GLY A 109 -7.01 -10.84 24.80
N ARG A 110 -5.82 -10.62 25.38
CA ARG A 110 -5.10 -9.34 25.30
C ARG A 110 -4.10 -9.36 24.15
N ILE A 111 -4.24 -8.42 23.21
CA ILE A 111 -3.39 -8.31 22.03
C ILE A 111 -2.90 -6.88 21.88
N TYR A 112 -1.61 -6.72 21.55
CA TYR A 112 -1.01 -5.44 21.21
C TYR A 112 -0.77 -5.38 19.71
N PHE A 113 -1.41 -4.43 19.03
CA PHE A 113 -1.27 -4.23 17.60
C PHE A 113 -0.18 -3.20 17.33
N ASN A 114 0.82 -3.58 16.54
CA ASN A 114 1.96 -2.73 16.20
C ASN A 114 1.82 -2.09 14.80
N SER A 115 0.78 -2.44 14.05
CA SER A 115 0.56 -1.98 12.69
C SER A 115 -0.92 -1.79 12.38
N LEU A 116 -1.20 -0.96 11.38
CA LEU A 116 -2.54 -0.82 10.82
C LEU A 116 -2.95 -2.10 10.11
N LEU A 117 -4.20 -2.50 10.29
CA LEU A 117 -4.83 -3.54 9.48
C LEU A 117 -5.47 -2.90 8.24
N ARG A 118 -5.30 -3.53 7.08
CA ARG A 118 -5.82 -3.05 5.79
C ARG A 118 -6.71 -4.11 5.15
N PHE A 119 -7.84 -3.67 4.62
CA PHE A 119 -8.82 -4.54 4.00
C PHE A 119 -9.18 -3.98 2.62
N ASP A 120 -8.81 -4.71 1.57
CA ASP A 120 -9.03 -4.36 0.15
C ASP A 120 -10.51 -4.36 -0.28
N ASN A 121 -11.44 -4.44 0.66
CA ASN A 121 -12.86 -4.45 0.42
C ASN A 121 -13.45 -3.10 0.86
N ASP A 122 -14.41 -2.61 0.07
CA ASP A 122 -15.18 -1.41 0.39
C ASP A 122 -16.08 -1.59 1.63
N THR A 123 -16.33 -2.84 2.01
CA THR A 123 -17.19 -3.20 3.13
C THR A 123 -16.51 -4.23 4.02
N VAL A 124 -16.51 -3.98 5.33
CA VAL A 124 -16.02 -4.91 6.36
C VAL A 124 -17.04 -4.99 7.48
N THR A 125 -17.28 -6.21 7.98
CA THR A 125 -18.14 -6.44 9.14
C THR A 125 -17.31 -6.88 10.33
N LEU A 126 -17.48 -6.19 11.46
CA LEU A 126 -16.94 -6.62 12.74
C LEU A 126 -18.04 -7.33 13.52
N LEU A 127 -17.78 -8.53 14.01
CA LEU A 127 -18.71 -9.30 14.86
C LEU A 127 -18.06 -9.52 16.22
N PHE A 128 -18.62 -8.88 17.25
CA PHE A 128 -18.22 -9.08 18.63
C PHE A 128 -19.24 -9.96 19.35
N VAL A 129 -18.76 -11.06 19.92
CA VAL A 129 -19.57 -11.97 20.75
C VAL A 129 -18.92 -12.11 22.12
N SER A 130 -19.72 -11.95 23.18
CA SER A 130 -19.30 -12.20 24.56
C SER A 130 -20.20 -13.19 25.28
N ASP A 131 -19.66 -13.85 26.31
CA ASP A 131 -20.36 -14.78 27.20
C ASP A 131 -20.91 -14.06 28.46
N TYR A 132 -21.36 -14.83 29.45
CA TYR A 132 -21.99 -14.29 30.66
C TYR A 132 -21.01 -13.72 31.71
N SER A 133 -19.69 -13.96 31.61
CA SER A 133 -18.73 -13.67 32.69
C SER A 133 -17.40 -13.06 32.22
N ASN A 134 -16.51 -12.79 33.17
CA ASN A 134 -15.10 -12.41 32.92
C ASN A 134 -14.83 -11.24 31.96
N GLN A 135 -15.76 -10.28 31.88
CA GLN A 135 -15.60 -9.13 30.99
C GLN A 135 -14.35 -8.32 31.31
N ARG A 136 -13.67 -7.87 30.25
CA ARG A 136 -12.44 -7.06 30.28
C ARG A 136 -12.72 -5.66 29.74
N SER A 137 -11.67 -4.85 29.51
CA SER A 137 -11.83 -3.48 29.00
C SER A 137 -12.36 -3.41 27.57
N GLY A 138 -12.36 -4.52 26.83
CA GLY A 138 -12.92 -4.61 25.49
C GLY A 138 -11.96 -4.07 24.44
N PHE A 139 -12.48 -3.31 23.48
CA PHE A 139 -11.67 -2.80 22.38
C PHE A 139 -12.00 -1.37 22.01
N ARG A 140 -11.00 -0.70 21.45
CA ARG A 140 -11.11 0.62 20.82
C ARG A 140 -10.35 0.62 19.51
N ILE A 141 -11.09 0.74 18.43
CA ILE A 141 -10.61 0.73 17.05
C ILE A 141 -10.87 2.11 16.46
N LEU A 142 -9.85 2.67 15.81
CA LEU A 142 -10.00 3.83 14.95
C LEU A 142 -10.01 3.34 13.51
N ALA A 143 -11.13 3.50 12.81
CA ALA A 143 -11.28 3.10 11.41
C ALA A 143 -11.27 4.34 10.50
N SER A 144 -10.67 4.21 9.33
CA SER A 144 -10.75 5.20 8.25
C SER A 144 -10.72 4.47 6.90
N CYS A 145 -10.69 5.21 5.81
CA CYS A 145 -10.54 4.66 4.48
C CYS A 145 -9.53 5.47 3.65
N GLU A 146 -8.85 4.79 2.73
CA GLU A 146 -7.91 5.41 1.80
C GLU A 146 -8.10 4.86 0.38
N PRO A 147 -7.77 5.63 -0.67
CA PRO A 147 -7.92 5.15 -2.04
C PRO A 147 -7.08 3.89 -2.24
N MET A 148 -7.65 2.88 -2.90
CA MET A 148 -6.85 1.78 -3.41
C MET A 148 -5.99 2.33 -4.54
N TYR A 149 -4.67 2.37 -4.34
CA TYR A 149 -3.77 2.65 -5.45
C TYR A 149 -3.85 1.44 -6.37
N ASP A 150 -4.56 1.60 -7.47
CA ASP A 150 -4.55 0.60 -8.53
C ASP A 150 -3.09 0.55 -8.99
N ASN A 151 -2.36 -0.48 -8.57
CA ASN A 151 -1.14 -0.89 -9.23
C ASN A 151 -1.58 -1.45 -10.59
N GLY A 152 -2.15 -0.58 -11.42
CA GLY A 152 -2.15 -0.71 -12.85
C GLY A 152 -0.69 -0.74 -13.23
N PHE A 153 -0.10 -1.93 -13.14
CA PHE A 153 0.94 -2.34 -14.05
C PHE A 153 0.32 -2.13 -15.42
N SER A 154 0.51 -0.92 -15.94
CA SER A 154 -0.28 -0.41 -17.03
C SER A 154 -0.10 -1.36 -18.18
N SER A 155 -1.19 -1.94 -18.68
CA SER A 155 -1.14 -2.76 -19.89
C SER A 155 -0.49 -2.00 -21.04
N THR A 156 -0.46 -0.66 -20.98
CA THR A 156 0.31 0.18 -21.90
C THR A 156 1.81 -0.10 -21.84
N HIS A 157 2.41 -0.37 -20.68
CA HIS A 157 3.85 -0.63 -20.54
C HIS A 157 4.25 -1.98 -21.15
N PHE A 158 3.39 -3.01 -21.06
CA PHE A 158 3.59 -4.28 -21.77
C PHE A 158 3.42 -4.12 -23.29
N ILE A 159 2.45 -3.31 -23.73
CA ILE A 159 2.24 -3.01 -25.15
C ILE A 159 3.42 -2.22 -25.70
N PHE A 160 3.90 -1.18 -25.01
CA PHE A 160 5.05 -0.37 -25.43
C PHE A 160 6.35 -1.19 -25.44
N SER A 161 6.58 -2.04 -24.43
CA SER A 161 7.74 -2.93 -24.37
C SER A 161 7.69 -4.02 -25.46
N GLY A 162 6.53 -4.64 -25.67
CA GLY A 162 6.32 -5.63 -26.73
C GLY A 162 6.47 -5.04 -28.13
N MET A 163 5.91 -3.85 -28.38
CA MET A 163 6.06 -3.14 -29.66
C MET A 163 7.52 -2.74 -29.92
N PHE A 164 8.27 -2.34 -28.88
CA PHE A 164 9.69 -2.02 -29.02
C PHE A 164 10.52 -3.24 -29.43
N LEU A 165 10.30 -4.40 -28.80
CA LEU A 165 10.98 -5.65 -29.18
C LEU A 165 10.63 -6.08 -30.61
N ILE A 166 9.37 -5.96 -31.03
CA ILE A 166 8.95 -6.27 -32.40
C ILE A 166 9.64 -5.33 -33.40
N MET A 167 9.74 -4.03 -33.11
CA MET A 167 10.43 -3.07 -33.98
C MET A 167 11.92 -3.37 -34.11
N VAL A 168 12.60 -3.76 -33.02
CA VAL A 168 14.01 -4.16 -33.04
C VAL A 168 14.21 -5.46 -33.83
N LEU A 169 13.31 -6.43 -33.69
CA LEU A 169 13.35 -7.67 -34.47
C LEU A 169 13.12 -7.42 -35.96
N LEU A 170 12.14 -6.59 -36.33
CA LEU A 170 11.89 -6.22 -37.72
C LEU A 170 13.07 -5.43 -38.34
N ALA A 171 13.68 -4.51 -37.58
CA ALA A 171 14.85 -3.76 -38.02
C ALA A 171 16.07 -4.68 -38.23
N SER A 172 16.30 -5.63 -37.33
CA SER A 172 17.40 -6.59 -37.46
C SER A 172 17.20 -7.57 -38.61
N LEU A 173 15.98 -8.09 -38.81
CA LEU A 173 15.62 -8.88 -40.00
C LEU A 173 15.81 -8.07 -41.29
N GLY A 174 15.39 -6.79 -41.31
CA GLY A 174 15.59 -5.89 -42.44
C GLY A 174 17.08 -5.68 -42.76
N ALA A 175 17.92 -5.47 -41.75
CA ALA A 175 19.36 -5.33 -41.90
C ALA A 175 20.02 -6.61 -42.44
N VAL A 176 19.61 -7.79 -41.95
CA VAL A 176 20.12 -9.08 -42.45
C VAL A 176 19.73 -9.30 -43.90
N MET A 177 18.48 -9.01 -44.28
CA MET A 177 18.01 -9.10 -45.65
C MET A 177 18.75 -8.12 -46.57
N PHE A 178 19.02 -6.90 -46.11
CA PHE A 178 19.79 -5.89 -46.84
C PHE A 178 21.24 -6.36 -47.09
N VAL A 179 21.92 -6.87 -46.06
CA VAL A 179 23.28 -7.42 -46.19
C VAL A 179 23.30 -8.61 -47.14
N ASN A 180 22.34 -9.54 -47.04
CA ASN A 180 22.25 -10.70 -47.93
C ASN A 180 21.98 -10.29 -49.38
N ARG A 181 21.13 -9.28 -49.62
CA ARG A 181 20.87 -8.73 -50.96
C ARG A 181 22.13 -8.10 -51.56
N HIS A 182 22.90 -7.36 -50.77
CA HIS A 182 24.16 -6.76 -51.23
C HIS A 182 25.28 -7.78 -51.47
N ARG A 183 25.26 -8.95 -50.81
CA ARG A 183 26.17 -10.06 -51.09
C ARG A 183 25.84 -10.84 -52.37
N LEU A 184 24.58 -10.80 -52.82
CA LEU A 184 24.12 -11.46 -54.04
C LEU A 184 24.26 -10.59 -55.30
N LEU A 185 24.58 -9.30 -55.15
CA LEU A 185 24.92 -8.45 -56.29
C LEU A 185 26.35 -8.82 -56.75
N PRO A 186 26.54 -9.24 -58.02
CA PRO A 186 27.90 -9.47 -58.52
C PRO A 186 28.68 -8.16 -58.43
N SER A 187 29.85 -8.21 -57.79
CA SER A 187 30.80 -7.10 -57.77
C SER A 187 31.05 -6.66 -59.21
N ARG A 188 30.59 -5.46 -59.59
CA ARG A 188 31.03 -4.83 -60.84
C ARG A 188 32.53 -4.66 -60.73
N PHE A 189 33.28 -5.49 -61.46
CA PHE A 189 34.72 -5.33 -61.65
C PHE A 189 34.99 -3.95 -62.25
N PHE A 190 35.36 -2.99 -61.40
CA PHE A 190 36.07 -1.80 -61.86
C PHE A 190 37.48 -2.27 -62.21
N ARG A 191 37.76 -2.43 -63.51
CA ARG A 191 39.15 -2.48 -63.99
C ARG A 191 39.74 -1.09 -63.78
N ASN A 192 40.61 -0.95 -62.79
CA ASN A 192 41.47 0.23 -62.71
C ASN A 192 42.43 0.19 -63.91
N PRO A 193 42.52 1.24 -64.74
CA PRO A 193 43.53 1.31 -65.78
C PRO A 193 44.92 1.40 -65.13
N VAL A 194 45.82 0.50 -65.57
CA VAL A 194 47.23 0.49 -65.18
C VAL A 194 47.96 1.53 -66.02
N TYR A 195 48.50 2.57 -65.39
CA TYR A 195 49.37 3.54 -66.05
C TYR A 195 50.82 3.10 -65.90
N ILE A 196 51.50 2.87 -67.02
CA ILE A 196 52.93 2.54 -67.06
C ILE A 196 53.67 3.85 -67.34
N PRO A 197 54.51 4.35 -66.43
CA PRO A 197 55.29 5.55 -66.68
C PRO A 197 56.47 5.23 -67.61
N THR A 198 56.61 6.00 -68.70
CA THR A 198 57.84 6.06 -69.50
C THR A 198 58.57 7.36 -69.17
N VAL A 199 59.87 7.25 -68.87
CA VAL A 199 60.75 8.40 -68.60
C VAL A 199 61.56 8.70 -69.87
N VAL A 200 61.44 9.92 -70.38
CA VAL A 200 62.29 10.45 -71.45
C VAL A 200 63.11 11.60 -70.86
N TYR A 201 64.43 11.49 -70.91
CA TYR A 201 65.33 12.54 -70.44
C TYR A 201 65.52 13.59 -71.54
N SER A 202 65.41 14.87 -71.21
CA SER A 202 65.89 15.97 -72.06
C SER A 202 67.37 16.18 -71.78
N GLU A 203 68.22 16.08 -72.80
CA GLU A 203 69.61 16.54 -72.71
C GLU A 203 69.62 18.08 -72.59
N GLY A 204 70.26 18.62 -71.55
CA GLY A 204 70.52 20.06 -71.48
C GLY A 204 70.72 20.64 -70.07
N TYR A 205 71.99 20.62 -69.62
CA TYR A 205 72.70 21.63 -68.83
C TYR A 205 71.93 22.55 -67.83
N GLN A 206 72.13 22.25 -66.54
CA GLN A 206 72.68 23.10 -65.47
C GLN A 206 72.27 24.59 -65.39
N ALA A 207 71.54 24.96 -64.31
CA ALA A 207 71.70 26.23 -63.60
C ALA A 207 71.00 26.21 -62.22
N ASP A 208 71.82 26.26 -61.19
CA ASP A 208 71.72 26.96 -59.91
C ASP A 208 70.49 26.87 -58.98
N GLU A 209 70.83 26.50 -57.75
CA GLU A 209 70.08 26.51 -56.50
C GLU A 209 69.82 27.95 -56.00
N PRO A 210 68.63 28.26 -55.44
CA PRO A 210 68.52 29.32 -54.46
C PRO A 210 68.14 28.78 -53.08
N THR A 211 68.93 29.20 -52.10
CA THR A 211 68.78 28.92 -50.67
C THR A 211 67.71 29.81 -50.01
N ALA A 212 67.00 29.20 -49.05
CA ALA A 212 66.40 29.72 -47.82
C ALA A 212 65.45 30.95 -47.84
N ARG A 213 64.27 30.79 -47.22
CA ARG A 213 63.98 31.46 -45.92
C ARG A 213 62.72 30.92 -45.22
N VAL A 214 62.87 30.86 -43.90
CA VAL A 214 61.88 30.66 -42.85
C VAL A 214 61.05 31.94 -42.68
N TYR A 215 59.73 31.80 -42.60
CA TYR A 215 58.83 32.34 -41.57
C TYR A 215 57.58 31.48 -41.49
#